data_AF-A0A840VWH7-F1
#
_entry.id   AF-A0A840VWH7-F1
#
_cell.length_a   1.000
_cell.length_b   1.000
_cell.length_c   1.000
_cell.angle_alpha   90.00
_cell.angle_beta   90.00
_cell.angle_gamma   90.00
#
_symmetry.space_group_name_H-M   'P 1'
#
loop_
_entity.id
_entity.type
_entity.pdbx_description
1 polymer ?
#
loop_
_entity_poly.entity_id
_entity_poly.type
_entity_poly.pdbx_seq_one_letter_code
_entity_poly.pdbx_strand_id
1 'polypeptide(L)'
;MEKTRMYADSVAAVPPPGPLPTDQPAPSDAASLNPACPVAAPSDAAPTGDTRPLLWHLGEMALAMLAGMLLLGGLWDAAGASLGLAGPLRRPDVAALVMATNMTVGMTVWMRYRAHHWRGVGEMAAAMYVPFLLLLVPWWVGLLDADALLLGGHLLMVPAMVLVALRHRHDPPVVVRRHPAVVALARRWPTGLAVLMTVDLWVEPRVFSPWTMLVLPGGYLVIGVARRTLRGPKVLATQLVGLGGWVALTVVAVTVDGQVAAWLVAFGWLAHAGWDLVHHRTGRVVPRAYAEWCGVLDAALAGTMILAILTTYA
;
A
#
# COMPACT_ATOMS: atom_id res chain seq x y z
N MET A 1 10.09 5.30 -40.25
CA MET A 1 9.29 6.32 -40.95
C MET A 1 8.10 5.55 -41.52
N GLU A 2 6.92 5.61 -40.91
CA GLU A 2 5.87 6.55 -41.33
C GLU A 2 4.89 6.85 -40.19
N LYS A 3 4.33 8.04 -40.25
CA LYS A 3 3.58 8.78 -39.22
C LYS A 3 2.08 8.49 -39.34
N THR A 4 1.42 8.41 -38.18
CA THR A 4 0.27 9.26 -37.79
C THR A 4 -0.88 9.45 -38.79
N ARG A 5 -2.07 8.93 -38.46
CA ARG A 5 -3.39 9.63 -38.46
C ARG A 5 -4.53 8.60 -38.53
N MET A 6 -5.25 8.37 -37.43
CA MET A 6 -6.69 8.04 -37.49
C MET A 6 -7.34 8.08 -36.11
N TYR A 7 -7.33 9.23 -35.43
CA TYR A 7 -8.36 9.51 -34.42
C TYR A 7 -8.51 11.02 -34.21
N ALA A 8 -9.10 11.65 -35.22
CA ALA A 8 -9.77 12.92 -35.08
C ALA A 8 -11.15 12.76 -35.72
N ASP A 9 -12.14 13.32 -35.03
CA ASP A 9 -13.49 13.65 -35.49
C ASP A 9 -14.56 12.55 -35.51
N SER A 10 -15.33 12.52 -34.43
CA SER A 10 -16.79 12.40 -34.53
C SER A 10 -17.47 12.89 -33.26
N VAL A 11 -17.63 14.22 -33.14
CA VAL A 11 -18.70 14.83 -32.33
C VAL A 11 -19.98 14.66 -33.15
N ALA A 12 -20.73 13.59 -32.91
CA ALA A 12 -22.02 13.36 -33.53
C ALA A 12 -23.11 14.08 -32.74
N ALA A 13 -23.79 15.02 -33.41
CA ALA A 13 -24.91 15.79 -32.90
C ALA A 13 -26.13 14.90 -32.58
N VAL A 14 -26.89 15.29 -31.55
CA VAL A 14 -28.16 14.66 -31.15
C VAL A 14 -29.26 15.04 -32.15
N PRO A 15 -29.96 14.09 -32.78
CA PRO A 15 -31.09 14.39 -33.66
C PRO A 15 -32.36 14.72 -32.86
N PRO A 16 -33.25 15.62 -33.35
CA PRO A 16 -34.48 15.98 -32.67
C PRO A 16 -35.52 14.83 -32.72
N PRO A 17 -36.45 14.75 -31.75
CA PRO A 17 -37.43 13.68 -31.69
C PRO A 17 -38.45 13.77 -32.82
N GLY A 18 -38.68 12.65 -33.52
CA GLY A 18 -39.73 12.52 -34.53
C GLY A 18 -41.14 12.41 -33.93
N PRO A 19 -42.20 12.60 -34.73
CA PRO A 19 -43.57 12.61 -34.23
C PRO A 19 -44.02 11.21 -33.78
N LEU A 20 -44.76 11.16 -32.66
CA LEU A 20 -45.36 9.93 -32.12
C LEU A 20 -46.45 9.39 -33.06
N PRO A 21 -46.39 8.12 -33.50
CA PRO A 21 -47.53 7.45 -34.11
C PRO A 21 -48.46 6.93 -33.01
N THR A 22 -49.65 7.54 -32.92
CA THR A 22 -50.82 6.93 -32.30
C THR A 22 -51.29 5.79 -33.19
N ASP A 23 -51.21 4.55 -32.72
CA ASP A 23 -52.13 3.46 -33.07
C ASP A 23 -51.80 2.23 -32.20
N GLN A 24 -52.68 1.98 -31.24
CA GLN A 24 -52.64 0.82 -30.35
C GLN A 24 -53.81 -0.09 -30.74
N PRO A 25 -53.58 -1.32 -31.25
CA PRO A 25 -54.64 -2.30 -31.40
C PRO A 25 -54.93 -3.01 -30.06
N ALA A 26 -56.22 -3.26 -29.81
CA ALA A 26 -56.79 -3.87 -28.61
C ALA A 26 -56.41 -5.36 -28.42
N PRO A 27 -56.58 -5.93 -27.20
CA PRO A 27 -56.14 -7.27 -26.87
C PRO A 27 -57.23 -8.31 -27.15
N SER A 28 -56.93 -9.36 -27.92
CA SER A 28 -57.69 -10.60 -27.86
C SER A 28 -56.81 -11.82 -28.11
N ASP A 29 -57.13 -12.87 -27.36
CA ASP A 29 -56.85 -14.28 -27.64
C ASP A 29 -55.47 -14.83 -27.29
N ALA A 30 -55.25 -15.03 -25.99
CA ALA A 30 -54.51 -16.19 -25.48
C ALA A 30 -54.95 -16.55 -24.05
N ALA A 31 -56.23 -16.90 -23.89
CA ALA A 31 -56.69 -17.69 -22.75
C ALA A 31 -56.63 -19.18 -23.15
N SER A 32 -55.60 -19.90 -22.70
CA SER A 32 -55.69 -21.30 -22.25
C SER A 32 -54.28 -21.85 -22.04
N LEU A 33 -53.93 -22.10 -20.77
CA LEU A 33 -53.13 -23.21 -20.24
C LEU A 33 -52.79 -22.87 -18.76
N ASN A 34 -53.58 -23.45 -17.84
CA ASN A 34 -53.29 -23.55 -16.40
C ASN A 34 -52.10 -24.54 -16.14
N PRO A 35 -51.52 -24.70 -14.92
CA PRO A 35 -51.89 -24.15 -13.61
C PRO A 35 -50.72 -23.50 -12.81
N ALA A 36 -51.09 -22.82 -11.72
CA ALA A 36 -50.28 -22.36 -10.59
C ALA A 36 -48.78 -22.77 -10.52
N CYS A 37 -47.90 -21.80 -10.81
CA CYS A 37 -46.56 -21.75 -10.22
C CYS A 37 -46.66 -20.94 -8.92
N PRO A 38 -46.24 -21.44 -7.75
CA PRO A 38 -46.15 -20.61 -6.56
C PRO A 38 -45.07 -19.56 -6.81
N VAL A 39 -45.46 -18.29 -6.87
CA VAL A 39 -44.53 -17.18 -6.74
C VAL A 39 -44.01 -17.27 -5.30
N ALA A 40 -42.89 -17.96 -5.12
CA ALA A 40 -42.08 -17.80 -3.94
C ALA A 40 -41.73 -16.32 -3.86
N ALA A 41 -42.29 -15.63 -2.87
CA ALA A 41 -41.81 -14.31 -2.48
C ALA A 41 -40.28 -14.40 -2.35
N PRO A 42 -39.50 -13.38 -2.78
CA PRO A 42 -38.11 -13.35 -2.43
C PRO A 42 -38.05 -13.39 -0.90
N SER A 43 -37.61 -14.54 -0.36
CA SER A 43 -37.20 -14.62 1.03
C SER A 43 -36.18 -13.50 1.19
N ASP A 44 -36.52 -12.52 2.03
CA ASP A 44 -35.58 -11.53 2.52
C ASP A 44 -34.43 -12.30 3.19
N ALA A 45 -33.43 -12.65 2.39
CA ALA A 45 -32.17 -13.15 2.85
C ALA A 45 -31.60 -12.01 3.68
N ALA A 46 -31.69 -12.16 5.00
CA ALA A 46 -31.04 -11.27 5.96
C ALA A 46 -29.63 -10.99 5.44
N PRO A 47 -29.21 -9.72 5.32
CA PRO A 47 -27.87 -9.42 4.84
C PRO A 47 -26.90 -10.02 5.84
N THR A 48 -26.29 -11.15 5.49
CA THR A 48 -25.10 -11.65 6.17
C THR A 48 -24.06 -10.56 5.95
N GLY A 49 -23.87 -9.71 6.96
CA GLY A 49 -22.95 -8.60 6.91
C GLY A 49 -21.55 -9.14 6.67
N ASP A 50 -21.15 -9.15 5.40
CA ASP A 50 -19.83 -9.58 5.01
C ASP A 50 -18.85 -8.58 5.66
N THR A 51 -18.10 -9.03 6.68
CA THR A 51 -17.12 -8.20 7.42
C THR A 51 -15.82 -8.08 6.64
N ARG A 52 -15.63 -8.93 5.64
CA ARG A 52 -14.44 -8.99 4.79
C ARG A 52 -14.17 -7.70 4.00
N PRO A 53 -15.16 -7.02 3.40
CA PRO A 53 -14.95 -5.70 2.77
C PRO A 53 -14.54 -4.63 3.79
N LEU A 54 -15.09 -4.67 5.01
CA LEU A 54 -14.74 -3.72 6.07
C LEU A 54 -13.32 -3.93 6.57
N LEU A 55 -12.91 -5.18 6.83
CA LEU A 55 -11.54 -5.51 7.26
C LEU A 55 -10.51 -5.15 6.18
N TRP A 56 -10.83 -5.39 4.91
CA TRP A 56 -9.98 -4.98 3.80
C TRP A 56 -9.86 -3.46 3.72
N HIS A 57 -10.97 -2.74 3.90
CA HIS A 57 -10.97 -1.28 3.96
C HIS A 57 -10.14 -0.74 5.12
N LEU A 58 -10.28 -1.31 6.33
CA LEU A 58 -9.46 -0.94 7.49
C LEU A 58 -7.97 -1.25 7.26
N GLY A 59 -7.64 -2.35 6.59
CA GLY A 59 -6.28 -2.68 6.18
C GLY A 59 -5.69 -1.65 5.20
N GLU A 60 -6.48 -1.21 4.21
CA GLU A 60 -6.09 -0.13 3.29
C GLU A 60 -5.82 1.19 4.04
N MET A 61 -6.69 1.52 5.01
CA MET A 61 -6.53 2.72 5.84
C MET A 61 -5.27 2.65 6.70
N ALA A 62 -5.04 1.53 7.38
CA ALA A 62 -3.84 1.33 8.20
C ALA A 62 -2.57 1.45 7.35
N LEU A 63 -2.54 0.83 6.17
CA LEU A 63 -1.41 0.93 5.26
C LEU A 63 -1.13 2.38 4.83
N ALA A 64 -2.18 3.17 4.56
CA ALA A 64 -2.03 4.59 4.23
C ALA A 64 -1.48 5.42 5.41
N MET A 65 -1.89 5.11 6.64
CA MET A 65 -1.37 5.76 7.85
C MET A 65 0.10 5.43 8.09
N LEU A 66 0.46 4.14 7.97
CA LEU A 66 1.85 3.66 8.02
C LEU A 66 2.72 4.33 6.95
N ALA A 67 2.20 4.47 5.72
CA ALA A 67 2.89 5.15 4.65
C ALA A 67 3.13 6.64 4.95
N GLY A 68 2.13 7.34 5.48
CA GLY A 68 2.28 8.73 5.93
C GLY A 68 3.35 8.86 7.02
N MET A 69 3.33 7.95 8.00
CA MET A 69 4.31 7.90 9.09
C MET A 69 5.74 7.73 8.60
N LEU A 70 6.00 6.77 7.71
CA LEU A 70 7.35 6.50 7.22
C LEU A 70 7.86 7.63 6.31
N LEU A 71 7.03 8.14 5.38
CA LEU A 71 7.45 9.23 4.49
C LEU A 71 7.75 10.51 5.25
N LEU A 72 6.80 10.96 6.08
CA LEU A 72 6.93 12.24 6.76
C LEU A 72 7.85 12.12 7.98
N GLY A 73 7.90 10.97 8.64
CA GLY A 73 8.83 10.69 9.74
C GLY A 73 10.28 10.86 9.30
N GLY A 74 10.70 10.17 8.25
CA GLY A 74 12.06 10.34 7.71
C GLY A 74 12.35 11.77 7.25
N LEU A 75 11.33 12.49 6.74
CA LEU A 75 11.46 13.91 6.41
C LEU A 75 11.67 14.78 7.65
N TRP A 76 10.94 14.53 8.74
CA TRP A 76 11.11 15.24 10.02
C TRP A 76 12.47 14.95 10.65
N ASP A 77 12.99 13.73 10.54
CA ASP A 77 14.31 13.38 11.06
C ASP A 77 15.42 14.08 10.27
N ALA A 78 15.36 14.06 8.94
CA ALA A 78 16.30 14.78 8.09
C ALA A 78 16.23 16.31 8.30
N ALA A 79 15.03 16.88 8.40
CA ALA A 79 14.83 18.30 8.68
C ALA A 79 15.27 18.66 10.11
N GLY A 80 14.98 17.79 11.09
CA GLY A 80 15.33 17.97 12.50
C GLY A 80 16.84 17.97 12.72
N ALA A 81 17.57 17.11 12.02
CA ALA A 81 19.03 17.07 12.04
C ALA A 81 19.64 18.33 11.40
N SER A 82 19.12 18.77 10.25
CA SER A 82 19.65 19.94 9.52
C SER A 82 19.30 21.28 10.16
N LEU A 83 18.15 21.39 10.83
CA LEU A 83 17.66 22.62 11.46
C LEU A 83 17.94 22.69 12.98
N GLY A 84 18.54 21.66 13.58
CA GLY A 84 18.77 21.60 15.03
C GLY A 84 17.48 21.41 15.87
N LEU A 85 16.40 20.93 15.25
CA LEU A 85 15.09 20.71 15.89
C LEU A 85 14.92 19.30 16.48
N ALA A 86 15.96 18.47 16.45
CA ALA A 86 15.92 17.11 16.99
C ALA A 86 15.53 17.05 18.48
N GLY A 87 15.96 18.03 19.28
CA GLY A 87 15.57 18.14 20.70
C GLY A 87 14.07 18.35 20.88
N PRO A 88 13.48 19.42 20.31
CA PRO A 88 12.05 19.65 20.31
C PRO A 88 11.21 18.48 19.78
N LEU A 89 11.63 17.83 18.70
CA LEU A 89 10.91 16.70 18.08
C LEU A 89 10.82 15.47 19.00
N ARG A 90 11.78 15.28 19.91
CA ARG A 90 11.78 14.18 20.89
C ARG A 90 10.88 14.44 22.10
N ARG A 91 10.38 15.66 22.26
CA ARG A 91 9.49 15.99 23.38
C ARG A 91 8.18 15.22 23.21
N PRO A 92 7.66 14.50 24.23
CA PRO A 92 6.55 13.56 24.04
C PRO A 92 5.27 14.19 23.48
N ASP A 93 4.99 15.45 23.84
CA ASP A 93 3.90 16.27 23.33
C ASP A 93 4.05 16.57 21.83
N VAL A 94 5.25 16.99 21.40
CA VAL A 94 5.56 17.26 20.00
C VAL A 94 5.57 15.97 19.19
N ALA A 95 6.21 14.91 19.70
CA ALA A 95 6.28 13.61 19.05
C ALA A 95 4.89 13.02 18.80
N ALA A 96 4.00 13.09 19.79
CA ALA A 96 2.61 12.62 19.66
C ALA A 96 1.85 13.39 18.57
N LEU A 97 2.01 14.72 18.50
CA LEU A 97 1.34 15.54 17.49
C LEU A 97 1.93 15.35 16.09
N VAL A 98 3.25 15.26 15.95
CA VAL A 98 3.92 14.98 14.67
C VAL A 98 3.47 13.62 14.14
N MET A 99 3.46 12.60 15.00
CA MET A 99 2.96 11.27 14.67
C MET A 99 1.50 11.31 14.21
N ALA A 100 0.60 11.90 15.01
CA ALA A 100 -0.81 12.05 14.64
C ALA A 100 -0.99 12.80 13.30
N THR A 101 -0.15 13.81 13.06
CA THR A 101 -0.14 14.59 11.82
C THR A 101 0.26 13.73 10.63
N ASN A 102 1.37 13.00 10.72
CA ASN A 102 1.87 12.16 9.64
C ASN A 102 0.85 11.08 9.24
N MET A 103 0.23 10.43 10.24
CA MET A 103 -0.83 9.46 10.02
C MET A 103 -2.04 10.09 9.33
N THR A 104 -2.46 11.28 9.80
CA THR A 104 -3.64 11.99 9.27
C THR A 104 -3.42 12.48 7.85
N VAL A 105 -2.21 12.95 7.52
CA VAL A 105 -1.85 13.34 6.14
C VAL A 105 -1.94 12.14 5.20
N GLY A 106 -1.32 11.01 5.57
CA GLY A 106 -1.37 9.78 4.78
C GLY A 106 -2.81 9.32 4.52
N MET A 107 -3.62 9.30 5.58
CA MET A 107 -5.03 8.93 5.49
C MET A 107 -5.85 9.93 4.65
N THR A 108 -5.64 11.23 4.83
CA THR A 108 -6.33 12.29 4.08
C THR A 108 -6.07 12.17 2.58
N VAL A 109 -4.81 11.98 2.20
CA VAL A 109 -4.41 11.77 0.80
C VAL A 109 -5.10 10.52 0.24
N TRP A 110 -5.11 9.42 0.98
CA TRP A 110 -5.77 8.18 0.56
C TRP A 110 -7.29 8.34 0.40
N MET A 111 -7.95 8.99 1.36
CA MET A 111 -9.40 9.25 1.27
C MET A 111 -9.72 10.16 0.07
N ARG A 112 -8.83 11.10 -0.29
CA ARG A 112 -9.00 11.95 -1.48
C ARG A 112 -8.87 11.14 -2.75
N TYR A 113 -7.88 10.26 -2.78
CA TYR A 113 -7.67 9.36 -3.91
C TYR A 113 -8.90 8.45 -4.14
N ARG A 114 -9.50 7.95 -3.06
CA ARG A 114 -10.75 7.15 -3.06
C ARG A 114 -12.03 7.99 -3.23
N ALA A 115 -11.90 9.31 -3.35
CA ALA A 115 -12.99 10.24 -3.56
C ALA A 115 -14.06 10.26 -2.45
N HIS A 116 -13.63 10.12 -1.20
CA HIS A 116 -14.50 10.41 -0.06
C HIS A 116 -14.78 11.92 0.02
N HIS A 117 -15.96 12.26 0.52
CA HIS A 117 -16.41 13.63 0.70
C HIS A 117 -15.60 14.36 1.79
N TRP A 118 -15.47 15.69 1.68
CA TRP A 118 -14.63 16.48 2.61
C TRP A 118 -15.06 16.37 4.09
N ARG A 119 -16.37 16.21 4.37
CA ARG A 119 -16.85 16.08 5.77
C ARG A 119 -16.33 14.79 6.41
N GLY A 120 -16.44 13.64 5.76
CA GLY A 120 -15.95 12.36 6.27
C GLY A 120 -14.43 12.32 6.41
N VAL A 121 -13.69 13.05 5.56
CA VAL A 121 -12.25 13.24 5.76
C VAL A 121 -11.97 14.09 7.01
N GLY A 122 -12.75 15.14 7.25
CA GLY A 122 -12.66 15.95 8.47
C GLY A 122 -13.03 15.15 9.73
N GLU A 123 -14.10 14.36 9.69
CA GLU A 123 -14.52 13.48 10.79
C GLU A 123 -13.47 12.41 11.07
N MET A 124 -12.85 11.84 10.03
CA MET A 124 -11.76 10.87 10.18
C MET A 124 -10.52 11.51 10.78
N ALA A 125 -10.12 12.69 10.30
CA ALA A 125 -8.99 13.44 10.87
C ALA A 125 -9.24 13.81 12.34
N ALA A 126 -10.47 14.21 12.69
CA ALA A 126 -10.85 14.50 14.07
C ALA A 126 -10.75 13.24 14.95
N ALA A 127 -11.22 12.08 14.47
CA ALA A 127 -11.09 10.80 15.18
C ALA A 127 -9.64 10.40 15.43
N MET A 128 -8.70 10.88 14.59
CA MET A 128 -7.27 10.65 14.76
C MET A 128 -6.61 11.62 15.75
N TYR A 129 -7.02 12.89 15.78
CA TYR A 129 -6.40 13.90 16.65
C TYR A 129 -7.01 13.99 18.05
N VAL A 130 -8.35 13.93 18.16
CA VAL A 130 -9.07 14.17 19.42
C VAL A 130 -8.58 13.28 20.56
N PRO A 131 -8.35 11.96 20.38
CA PRO A 131 -7.84 11.11 21.46
C PRO A 131 -6.50 11.58 22.04
N PHE A 132 -5.54 11.96 21.19
CA PHE A 132 -4.24 12.45 21.64
C PHE A 132 -4.35 13.80 22.33
N LEU A 133 -5.18 14.72 21.81
CA LEU A 133 -5.42 16.02 22.44
C LEU A 133 -6.06 15.89 23.83
N LEU A 134 -6.98 14.94 24.00
CA LEU A 134 -7.62 14.66 25.29
C LEU A 134 -6.62 14.09 26.31
N LEU A 135 -5.76 13.16 25.90
CA LEU A 135 -4.76 12.55 26.78
C LEU A 135 -3.56 13.46 27.06
N LEU A 136 -3.32 14.46 26.21
CA LEU A 136 -2.29 15.47 26.46
C LEU A 136 -2.55 16.22 27.77
N VAL A 137 -3.81 16.51 28.10
CA VAL A 137 -4.19 17.25 29.30
C VAL A 137 -3.78 16.51 30.59
N PRO A 138 -4.17 15.24 30.82
CA PRO A 138 -3.67 14.44 31.94
C PRO A 138 -2.14 14.29 31.99
N TRP A 139 -1.48 14.19 30.83
CA TRP A 139 -0.02 14.13 30.77
C TRP A 139 0.63 15.42 31.27
N TRP A 140 0.11 16.59 30.86
CA TRP A 140 0.61 17.90 31.30
C TRP A 140 0.51 18.10 32.81
N VAL A 141 -0.52 17.54 33.46
CA VAL A 141 -0.68 17.58 34.93
C VAL A 141 0.02 16.42 35.64
N GLY A 142 0.79 15.59 34.92
CA GLY A 142 1.62 14.53 35.49
C GLY A 142 0.85 13.26 35.90
N LEU A 143 -0.40 13.10 35.45
CA LEU A 143 -1.23 11.91 35.74
C LEU A 143 -0.91 10.73 34.82
N LEU A 144 -0.32 11.00 33.65
CA LEU A 144 0.09 9.99 32.68
C LEU A 144 1.57 10.17 32.35
N ASP A 145 2.26 9.06 32.14
CA ASP A 145 3.57 9.06 31.50
C ASP A 145 3.44 9.14 29.96
N ALA A 146 4.59 9.30 29.29
CA ALA A 146 4.63 9.40 27.84
C ALA A 146 4.13 8.10 27.17
N ASP A 147 4.44 6.95 27.74
CA ASP A 147 4.05 5.65 27.20
C ASP A 147 2.53 5.45 27.27
N ALA A 148 1.88 5.84 28.37
CA ALA A 148 0.43 5.81 28.52
C ALA A 148 -0.28 6.82 27.62
N LEU A 149 0.30 8.01 27.41
CA LEU A 149 -0.20 8.98 26.42
C LEU A 149 -0.22 8.38 25.01
N LEU A 150 0.91 7.79 24.59
CA LEU A 150 1.06 7.22 23.25
C LEU A 150 0.18 5.98 23.08
N LEU A 151 0.25 5.02 24.00
CA LEU A 151 -0.53 3.78 23.93
C LEU A 151 -2.03 4.08 24.05
N GLY A 152 -2.42 4.90 25.02
CA GLY A 152 -3.81 5.30 25.23
C GLY A 152 -4.38 6.02 24.01
N GLY A 153 -3.60 6.90 23.39
CA GLY A 153 -4.00 7.62 22.18
C GLY A 153 -4.37 6.67 21.04
N HIS A 154 -3.54 5.66 20.80
CA HIS A 154 -3.82 4.64 19.79
C HIS A 154 -5.02 3.75 20.14
N LEU A 155 -5.12 3.32 21.40
CA LEU A 155 -6.22 2.48 21.87
C LEU A 155 -7.58 3.19 21.77
N LEU A 156 -7.61 4.52 21.91
CA LEU A 156 -8.82 5.32 21.74
C LEU A 156 -9.06 5.71 20.27
N MET A 157 -8.00 5.95 19.50
CA MET A 157 -8.08 6.30 18.08
C MET A 157 -8.69 5.17 17.24
N VAL A 158 -8.26 3.92 17.42
CA VAL A 158 -8.74 2.80 16.58
C VAL A 158 -10.27 2.64 16.69
N PRO A 159 -10.88 2.58 17.88
CA PRO A 159 -12.35 2.57 18.03
C PRO A 159 -13.02 3.82 17.43
N ALA A 160 -12.47 5.01 17.63
CA ALA A 160 -13.03 6.25 17.09
C ALA A 160 -13.06 6.23 15.54
N MET A 161 -11.97 5.77 14.91
CA MET A 161 -11.90 5.62 13.46
C MET A 161 -12.89 4.57 12.95
N VAL A 162 -13.02 3.43 13.64
CA VAL A 162 -14.01 2.39 13.29
C VAL A 162 -15.42 2.95 13.37
N LEU A 163 -15.75 3.75 14.39
CA LEU A 163 -17.05 4.39 14.53
C LEU A 163 -17.36 5.34 13.36
N VAL A 164 -16.39 6.18 12.98
CA VAL A 164 -16.53 7.09 11.82
C VAL A 164 -16.65 6.30 10.52
N ALA A 165 -15.86 5.25 10.33
CA ALA A 165 -15.94 4.39 9.14
C ALA A 165 -17.30 3.70 9.02
N LEU A 166 -17.86 3.23 10.14
CA LEU A 166 -19.20 2.64 10.19
C LEU A 166 -20.30 3.66 9.88
N ARG A 167 -20.15 4.90 10.36
CA ARG A 167 -21.09 6.00 10.09
C ARG A 167 -21.16 6.34 8.60
N HIS A 168 -20.02 6.38 7.92
CA HIS A 168 -19.90 6.78 6.52
C HIS A 168 -19.93 5.62 5.52
N ARG A 169 -20.19 4.39 5.97
CA ARG A 169 -20.14 3.18 5.11
C ARG A 169 -21.14 3.20 3.94
N HIS A 170 -22.19 4.02 4.03
CA HIS A 170 -23.25 4.14 3.03
C HIS A 170 -23.12 5.37 2.15
N ASP A 171 -22.10 6.20 2.35
CA ASP A 171 -21.95 7.40 1.55
C ASP A 171 -21.43 7.03 0.15
N PRO A 172 -22.15 7.43 -0.92
CA PRO A 172 -21.71 7.16 -2.27
C PRO A 172 -20.40 7.90 -2.55
N PRO A 173 -19.43 7.26 -3.23
CA PRO A 173 -18.19 7.91 -3.61
C PRO A 173 -18.46 9.09 -4.55
N VAL A 174 -17.71 10.18 -4.37
CA VAL A 174 -17.83 11.36 -5.24
C VAL A 174 -17.14 11.07 -6.57
N VAL A 175 -17.70 11.55 -7.68
CA VAL A 175 -17.03 11.43 -8.97
C VAL A 175 -15.89 12.46 -9.04
N VAL A 176 -14.65 12.01 -8.91
CA VAL A 176 -13.45 12.85 -9.04
C VAL A 176 -12.76 12.54 -10.37
N ARG A 177 -12.63 13.56 -11.23
CA ARG A 177 -11.90 13.44 -12.50
C ARG A 177 -10.40 13.43 -12.21
N ARG A 178 -9.78 12.25 -12.24
CA ARG A 178 -8.36 12.08 -11.93
C ARG A 178 -7.49 12.53 -13.10
N HIS A 179 -6.45 13.31 -12.82
CA HIS A 179 -5.44 13.64 -13.82
C HIS A 179 -4.70 12.36 -14.26
N PRO A 180 -4.39 12.18 -15.56
CA PRO A 180 -3.70 10.98 -16.06
C PRO A 180 -2.38 10.68 -15.34
N ALA A 181 -1.66 11.71 -14.88
CA ALA A 181 -0.44 11.54 -14.07
C ALA A 181 -0.70 10.82 -12.73
N VAL A 182 -1.81 11.11 -12.05
CA VAL A 182 -2.17 10.44 -10.78
C VAL A 182 -2.48 8.97 -11.02
N VAL A 183 -3.16 8.66 -12.13
CA VAL A 183 -3.45 7.28 -12.52
C VAL A 183 -2.15 6.53 -12.88
N ALA A 184 -1.22 7.19 -13.57
CA ALA A 184 0.08 6.62 -13.88
C ALA A 184 0.90 6.34 -12.60
N LEU A 185 0.90 7.26 -11.63
CA LEU A 185 1.58 7.09 -10.35
C LEU A 185 0.95 5.96 -9.52
N ALA A 186 -0.38 5.90 -9.44
CA ALA A 186 -1.08 4.83 -8.74
C ALA A 186 -0.85 3.44 -9.37
N ARG A 187 -0.64 3.36 -10.68
CA ARG A 187 -0.21 2.09 -11.31
C ARG A 187 1.18 1.65 -10.87
N ARG A 188 2.05 2.59 -10.52
CA ARG A 188 3.39 2.34 -9.96
C ARG A 188 3.38 2.22 -8.44
N TRP A 189 2.24 1.89 -7.83
CA TRP A 189 2.16 1.64 -6.38
C TRP A 189 3.19 0.63 -5.86
N PRO A 190 3.61 -0.44 -6.58
CA PRO A 190 4.62 -1.36 -6.06
C PRO A 190 5.99 -0.67 -5.95
N THR A 191 6.37 0.09 -6.99
CA THR A 191 7.57 0.93 -6.96
C THR A 191 7.50 1.97 -5.84
N GLY A 192 6.36 2.66 -5.70
CA GLY A 192 6.16 3.67 -4.66
C GLY A 192 6.27 3.10 -3.25
N LEU A 193 5.67 1.93 -3.00
CA LEU A 193 5.77 1.22 -1.73
C LEU A 193 7.20 0.76 -1.44
N ALA A 194 7.94 0.32 -2.45
CA ALA A 194 9.34 -0.09 -2.27
C ALA A 194 10.24 1.09 -1.87
N VAL A 195 10.11 2.22 -2.57
CA VAL A 195 10.86 3.45 -2.24
C VAL A 195 10.51 3.92 -0.83
N LEU A 196 9.21 3.95 -0.51
CA LEU A 196 8.71 4.29 0.82
C LEU A 196 9.37 3.45 1.93
N MET A 197 9.43 2.14 1.77
CA MET A 197 10.05 1.24 2.77
C MET A 197 11.56 1.41 2.90
N THR A 198 12.21 2.15 2.01
CA THR A 198 13.66 2.39 2.03
C THR A 198 14.04 3.76 2.58
N VAL A 199 13.07 4.66 2.81
CA VAL A 199 13.33 6.06 3.22
C VAL A 199 14.22 6.15 4.45
N ASP A 200 13.96 5.33 5.48
CA ASP A 200 14.76 5.34 6.71
C ASP A 200 16.23 5.03 6.45
N LEU A 201 16.51 4.15 5.48
CA LEU A 201 17.88 3.79 5.10
C LEU A 201 18.63 4.89 4.34
N TRP A 202 17.91 5.89 3.82
CA TRP A 202 18.54 7.02 3.12
C TRP A 202 19.05 8.05 4.13
N VAL A 203 18.42 8.12 5.30
CA VAL A 203 18.79 9.02 6.40
C VAL A 203 19.85 8.38 7.29
N GLU A 204 19.68 7.09 7.61
CA GLU A 204 20.65 6.30 8.39
C GLU A 204 21.12 5.07 7.59
N PRO A 205 22.07 5.26 6.65
CA PRO A 205 22.59 4.16 5.84
C PRO A 205 23.21 3.08 6.73
N ARG A 206 22.74 1.85 6.57
CA ARG A 206 23.19 0.69 7.34
C ARG A 206 23.35 -0.53 6.46
N VAL A 207 24.33 -1.37 6.80
CA VAL A 207 24.56 -2.66 6.14
C VAL A 207 23.75 -3.72 6.88
N PHE A 208 22.95 -4.49 6.14
CA PHE A 208 22.14 -5.56 6.73
C PHE A 208 22.98 -6.79 7.07
N SER A 209 22.47 -7.60 8.00
CA SER A 209 23.06 -8.90 8.30
C SER A 209 23.04 -9.82 7.07
N PRO A 210 24.09 -10.60 6.78
CA PRO A 210 24.11 -11.54 5.66
C PRO A 210 22.92 -12.50 5.63
N TRP A 211 22.41 -12.90 6.80
CA TRP A 211 21.25 -13.81 6.91
C TRP A 211 19.98 -13.26 6.24
N THR A 212 19.84 -11.93 6.14
CA THR A 212 18.68 -11.30 5.49
C THR A 212 18.56 -11.67 4.02
N MET A 213 19.68 -12.01 3.36
CA MET A 213 19.70 -12.43 1.96
C MET A 213 18.91 -13.73 1.72
N LEU A 214 18.72 -14.57 2.75
CA LEU A 214 17.98 -15.82 2.64
C LEU A 214 16.46 -15.67 2.76
N VAL A 215 15.99 -14.54 3.30
CA VAL A 215 14.56 -14.26 3.46
C VAL A 215 13.87 -14.19 2.10
N LEU A 216 14.51 -13.55 1.13
CA LEU A 216 13.98 -13.32 -0.22
C LEU A 216 13.80 -14.61 -1.05
N PRO A 217 14.83 -15.47 -1.25
CA PRO A 217 14.67 -16.74 -1.96
C PRO A 217 13.73 -17.71 -1.22
N GLY A 218 13.72 -17.68 0.12
CA GLY A 218 12.73 -18.41 0.93
C GLY A 218 11.29 -17.94 0.62
N GLY A 219 11.06 -16.63 0.58
CA GLY A 219 9.77 -16.03 0.22
C GLY A 219 9.30 -16.44 -1.18
N TYR A 220 10.20 -16.45 -2.17
CA TYR A 220 9.91 -16.90 -3.53
C TYR A 220 9.43 -18.35 -3.61
N LEU A 221 10.04 -19.25 -2.83
CA LEU A 221 9.61 -20.65 -2.73
C LEU A 221 8.22 -20.76 -2.10
N VAL A 222 7.98 -20.07 -0.98
CA VAL A 222 6.68 -20.08 -0.30
C VAL A 222 5.58 -19.56 -1.23
N ILE A 223 5.81 -18.44 -1.91
CA ILE A 223 4.85 -17.88 -2.88
C ILE A 223 4.66 -18.84 -4.05
N GLY A 224 5.74 -19.43 -4.56
CA GLY A 224 5.70 -20.39 -5.65
C GLY A 224 4.91 -21.67 -5.33
N VAL A 225 5.01 -22.17 -4.09
CA VAL A 225 4.23 -23.30 -3.57
C VAL A 225 2.76 -22.90 -3.45
N ALA A 226 2.48 -21.76 -2.81
CA ALA A 226 1.11 -21.26 -2.61
C ALA A 226 0.38 -21.05 -3.96
N ARG A 227 1.09 -20.52 -4.97
CA ARG A 227 0.54 -20.31 -6.32
C ARG A 227 0.58 -21.56 -7.21
N ARG A 228 1.15 -22.67 -6.73
CA ARG A 228 1.33 -23.93 -7.48
C ARG A 228 2.11 -23.75 -8.80
N THR A 229 2.96 -22.74 -8.88
CA THR A 229 3.75 -22.40 -10.07
C THR A 229 5.07 -23.17 -10.16
N LEU A 230 5.44 -23.91 -9.10
CA LEU A 230 6.67 -24.71 -9.03
C LEU A 230 6.53 -26.14 -9.60
N ARG A 231 5.41 -26.47 -10.23
CA ARG A 231 5.12 -27.84 -10.72
C ARG A 231 5.99 -28.27 -11.90
N GLY A 232 6.62 -27.33 -12.61
CA GLY A 232 7.51 -27.65 -13.73
C GLY A 232 8.93 -27.96 -13.24
N PRO A 233 9.56 -29.09 -13.65
CA PRO A 233 10.88 -29.49 -13.14
C PRO A 233 11.96 -28.44 -13.45
N LYS A 234 11.88 -27.76 -14.61
CA LYS A 234 12.80 -26.68 -14.98
C LYS A 234 12.65 -25.46 -14.06
N VAL A 235 11.43 -25.08 -13.70
CA VAL A 235 11.17 -23.92 -12.84
C VAL A 235 11.64 -24.19 -11.41
N LEU A 236 11.34 -25.38 -10.88
CA LEU A 236 11.81 -25.80 -9.58
C LEU A 236 13.34 -25.87 -9.53
N ALA A 237 13.98 -26.45 -10.54
CA ALA A 237 15.44 -26.50 -10.63
C ALA A 237 16.06 -25.10 -10.63
N THR A 238 15.51 -24.15 -11.40
CA THR A 238 16.00 -22.76 -11.38
C THR A 238 15.88 -22.12 -9.99
N GLN A 239 14.78 -22.36 -9.27
CA GLN A 239 14.62 -21.84 -7.91
C GLN A 239 15.56 -22.49 -6.90
N LEU A 240 15.79 -23.80 -6.98
CA LEU A 240 16.72 -24.51 -6.10
C LEU A 240 18.18 -24.14 -6.38
N VAL A 241 18.56 -23.96 -7.64
CA VAL A 241 19.89 -23.46 -8.02
C VAL A 241 20.08 -22.02 -7.52
N GLY A 242 19.06 -21.17 -7.68
CA GLY A 242 19.07 -19.82 -7.13
C GLY A 242 19.24 -19.82 -5.61
N LEU A 243 18.46 -20.63 -4.89
CA LEU A 243 18.59 -20.81 -3.45
C LEU A 243 19.99 -21.28 -3.07
N GLY A 244 20.54 -22.28 -3.76
CA GLY A 244 21.90 -22.77 -3.51
C GLY A 244 22.95 -21.68 -3.67
N GLY A 245 22.84 -20.85 -4.71
CA GLY A 245 23.71 -19.70 -4.92
C GLY A 245 23.63 -18.66 -3.79
N TRP A 246 22.43 -18.34 -3.33
CA TRP A 246 22.21 -17.39 -2.22
C TRP A 246 22.70 -17.93 -0.88
N VAL A 247 22.49 -19.22 -0.61
CA VAL A 247 23.01 -19.89 0.58
C VAL A 247 24.53 -19.87 0.57
N ALA A 248 25.17 -20.22 -0.54
CA ALA A 248 26.62 -20.16 -0.67
C ALA A 248 27.15 -18.73 -0.43
N LEU A 249 26.53 -17.72 -1.06
CA LEU A 249 26.91 -16.32 -0.88
C LEU A 249 26.77 -15.87 0.59
N THR A 250 25.68 -16.27 1.24
CA THR A 250 25.43 -15.95 2.67
C THR A 250 26.48 -16.59 3.56
N VAL A 251 26.79 -17.87 3.34
CA VAL A 251 27.82 -18.58 4.11
C VAL A 251 29.17 -17.90 3.96
N VAL A 252 29.57 -17.56 2.72
CA VAL A 252 30.82 -16.82 2.49
C VAL A 252 30.81 -15.49 3.23
N ALA A 253 29.73 -14.70 3.12
CA ALA A 253 29.60 -13.40 3.78
C ALA A 253 29.62 -13.47 5.31
N VAL A 254 29.18 -14.57 5.92
CA VAL A 254 29.26 -14.79 7.38
C VAL A 254 30.67 -15.22 7.82
N THR A 255 31.43 -15.87 6.94
CA THR A 255 32.79 -16.34 7.24
C THR A 255 33.88 -15.29 7.03
N VAL A 256 33.57 -14.22 6.30
CA VAL A 256 34.50 -13.08 6.10
C VAL A 256 34.10 -11.93 7.01
N ASP A 257 35.07 -11.13 7.43
CA ASP A 257 34.84 -10.00 8.33
C ASP A 257 34.92 -8.64 7.62
N GLY A 258 34.33 -7.64 8.26
CA GLY A 258 34.50 -6.23 7.92
C GLY A 258 33.95 -5.84 6.55
N GLN A 259 34.75 -5.07 5.80
CA GLN A 259 34.31 -4.42 4.56
C GLN A 259 33.97 -5.42 3.45
N VAL A 260 34.65 -6.57 3.41
CA VAL A 260 34.40 -7.62 2.40
C VAL A 260 33.01 -8.22 2.58
N ALA A 261 32.62 -8.52 3.83
CA ALA A 261 31.28 -8.99 4.15
C ALA A 261 30.21 -7.99 3.70
N ALA A 262 30.44 -6.71 3.98
CA ALA A 262 29.51 -5.64 3.60
C ALA A 262 29.30 -5.54 2.08
N TRP A 263 30.38 -5.62 1.29
CA TRP A 263 30.28 -5.63 -0.17
C TRP A 263 29.55 -6.87 -0.69
N LEU A 264 29.82 -8.05 -0.13
CA LEU A 264 29.12 -9.28 -0.53
C LEU A 264 27.61 -9.18 -0.29
N VAL A 265 27.21 -8.62 0.86
CA VAL A 265 25.79 -8.37 1.15
C VAL A 265 25.21 -7.39 0.14
N ALA A 266 25.84 -6.22 -0.06
CA ALA A 266 25.33 -5.20 -0.97
C ALA A 266 25.16 -5.72 -2.42
N PHE A 267 26.17 -6.44 -2.93
CA PHE A 267 26.11 -7.02 -4.27
C PHE A 267 25.13 -8.18 -4.38
N GLY A 268 24.93 -8.97 -3.34
CA GLY A 268 23.92 -10.03 -3.41
C GLY A 268 22.49 -9.52 -3.34
N TRP A 269 22.22 -8.42 -2.63
CA TRP A 269 20.94 -7.70 -2.76
C TRP A 269 20.76 -7.16 -4.18
N LEU A 270 21.80 -6.56 -4.79
CA LEU A 270 21.74 -6.10 -6.18
C LEU A 270 21.53 -7.25 -7.18
N ALA A 271 22.16 -8.40 -6.94
CA ALA A 271 21.96 -9.60 -7.75
C ALA A 271 20.50 -10.11 -7.63
N HIS A 272 19.88 -9.96 -6.46
CA HIS A 272 18.48 -10.33 -6.26
C HIS A 272 17.55 -9.40 -7.04
N ALA A 273 17.83 -8.09 -7.04
CA ALA A 273 17.11 -7.14 -7.90
C ALA A 273 17.20 -7.54 -9.40
N GLY A 274 18.35 -8.07 -9.84
CA GLY A 274 18.51 -8.66 -11.17
C GLY A 274 17.64 -9.90 -11.40
N TRP A 275 17.54 -10.79 -10.40
CA TRP A 275 16.67 -11.96 -10.39
C TRP A 275 15.18 -11.58 -10.45
N ASP A 276 14.78 -10.56 -9.69
CA ASP A 276 13.44 -9.98 -9.70
C ASP A 276 13.07 -9.41 -11.06
N LEU A 277 14.01 -8.73 -11.73
CA LEU A 277 13.80 -8.21 -13.08
C LEU A 277 13.49 -9.34 -14.08
N VAL A 278 14.17 -10.48 -13.96
CA VAL A 278 13.89 -11.67 -14.78
C VAL A 278 12.48 -12.20 -14.46
N HIS A 279 12.08 -12.25 -13.20
CA HIS A 279 10.74 -12.70 -12.80
C HIS A 279 9.64 -11.72 -13.23
N HIS A 280 9.89 -10.41 -13.17
CA HIS A 280 9.00 -9.37 -13.65
C HIS A 280 8.78 -9.47 -15.17
N ARG A 281 9.84 -9.77 -15.93
CA ARG A 281 9.77 -9.94 -17.40
C ARG A 281 9.10 -11.25 -17.82
N THR A 282 9.37 -12.33 -17.10
CA THR A 282 8.85 -13.67 -17.45
C THR A 282 7.47 -13.95 -16.87
N GLY A 283 7.05 -13.25 -15.81
CA GLY A 283 5.77 -13.45 -15.12
C GLY A 283 5.66 -14.82 -14.43
N ARG A 284 6.80 -15.49 -14.18
CA ARG A 284 6.86 -16.83 -13.60
C ARG A 284 7.03 -16.73 -12.08
N VAL A 285 6.54 -17.73 -11.34
CA VAL A 285 6.67 -17.90 -9.87
C VAL A 285 5.93 -16.86 -9.03
N VAL A 286 6.27 -15.57 -9.13
CA VAL A 286 5.67 -14.49 -8.33
C VAL A 286 4.79 -13.56 -9.19
N PRO A 287 3.84 -12.82 -8.58
CA PRO A 287 3.09 -11.79 -9.29
C PRO A 287 4.02 -10.67 -9.81
N ARG A 288 3.68 -10.08 -10.97
CA ARG A 288 4.50 -9.03 -11.59
C ARG A 288 4.70 -7.80 -10.70
N ALA A 289 3.66 -7.42 -9.95
CA ALA A 289 3.73 -6.33 -8.98
C ALA A 289 4.66 -6.65 -7.81
N TYR A 290 4.68 -7.91 -7.34
CA TYR A 290 5.59 -8.34 -6.28
C TYR A 290 7.05 -8.28 -6.74
N ALA A 291 7.35 -8.79 -7.95
CA ALA A 291 8.69 -8.70 -8.53
C ALA A 291 9.12 -7.25 -8.80
N GLU A 292 8.19 -6.37 -9.17
CA GLU A 292 8.49 -4.93 -9.32
C GLU A 292 8.84 -4.29 -7.98
N TRP A 293 8.02 -4.52 -6.95
CA TRP A 293 8.27 -4.02 -5.60
C TRP A 293 9.61 -4.54 -5.04
N CYS A 294 9.84 -5.86 -5.11
CA CYS A 294 11.06 -6.50 -4.62
C CYS A 294 12.29 -5.97 -5.35
N GLY A 295 12.26 -5.90 -6.68
CA GLY A 295 13.40 -5.43 -7.46
C GLY A 295 13.77 -3.97 -7.18
N VAL A 296 12.79 -3.09 -6.96
CA VAL A 296 13.04 -1.69 -6.59
C VAL A 296 13.58 -1.60 -5.16
N LEU A 297 12.99 -2.34 -4.23
CA LEU A 297 13.42 -2.40 -2.84
C LEU A 297 14.89 -2.82 -2.77
N ASP A 298 15.23 -3.93 -3.41
CA ASP A 298 16.55 -4.52 -3.36
C ASP A 298 17.61 -3.63 -4.01
N ALA A 299 17.29 -2.98 -5.13
CA ALA A 299 18.17 -2.02 -5.78
C ALA A 299 18.42 -0.78 -4.91
N ALA A 300 17.37 -0.27 -4.24
CA ALA A 300 17.50 0.86 -3.33
C ALA A 300 18.34 0.49 -2.10
N LEU A 301 18.07 -0.65 -1.46
CA LEU A 301 18.84 -1.15 -0.32
C LEU A 301 20.31 -1.37 -0.69
N ALA A 302 20.58 -2.01 -1.84
CA ALA A 302 21.93 -2.17 -2.36
C ALA A 302 22.63 -0.83 -2.55
N GLY A 303 21.97 0.13 -3.22
CA GLY A 303 22.52 1.48 -3.43
C GLY A 303 22.86 2.20 -2.12
N THR A 304 21.98 2.15 -1.13
CA THR A 304 22.21 2.75 0.19
C THR A 304 23.33 2.07 0.97
N MET A 305 23.45 0.73 0.89
CA MET A 305 24.55 0.00 1.51
C MET A 305 25.90 0.34 0.85
N ILE A 306 25.92 0.44 -0.48
CA ILE A 306 27.11 0.84 -1.22
C ILE A 306 27.53 2.25 -0.81
N LEU A 307 26.59 3.19 -0.73
CA LEU A 307 26.87 4.54 -0.25
C LEU A 307 27.42 4.51 1.18
N ALA A 308 26.80 3.76 2.09
CA ALA A 308 27.27 3.59 3.46
C ALA A 308 28.73 3.12 3.50
N ILE A 309 29.04 2.04 2.77
CA ILE A 309 30.40 1.48 2.69
C ILE A 309 31.38 2.53 2.14
N LEU A 310 31.01 3.28 1.10
CA LEU A 310 31.88 4.32 0.53
C LEU A 310 32.10 5.48 1.50
N THR A 311 31.13 5.82 2.35
CA THR A 311 31.25 6.93 3.31
C THR A 311 31.90 6.55 4.64
N THR A 312 31.81 5.28 5.06
CA THR A 312 32.37 4.81 6.35
C THR A 312 33.82 4.36 6.23
N TYR A 313 34.26 3.96 5.02
CA TYR A 313 35.60 3.45 4.76
C TYR A 313 36.43 4.33 3.81
N ALA A 314 35.98 5.55 3.52
CA ALA A 314 36.79 6.60 2.87
C ALA A 314 37.49 7.45 3.93
#